data_AF-A0A3A4U9P5-F1
#
_entry.id   AF-A0A3A4U9P5-F1
#
_cell.length_a   1.000
_cell.length_b   1.000
_cell.length_c   1.000
_cell.angle_alpha   90.00
_cell.angle_beta   90.00
_cell.angle_gamma   90.00
#
_symmetry.space_group_name_H-M   'P 1'
#
loop_
_entity.id
_entity.type
_entity.pdbx_description
1 polymer ?
#
loop_
_entity_poly.entity_id
_entity_poly.type
_entity_poly.pdbx_seq_one_letter_code
_entity_poly.pdbx_strand_id
1 'polypeptide(L)'
;MYDLRIVVEEIRGFCDLPLRPGDYIEVKGGRLHIPDGRYFCIWALQSLMPMVPVKQRQLAEDNDWVPDTHRMVCPDPNGQVIFRFERIPAGGTVSERTDDSSSGVPLPPKRILVDVSACDACGKCERACREAHREGAPAGESRMWVAADDRTTPVRLDICRQCGAARCVEVCPEGALRREPTTRAVLAESHRCNGCGRCVEACPFSAMRISPETGMVLVCDLCGGSPACVAACPTSALAYGLALGKTG
;
A
#
# COMPACT_ATOMS: atom_id res chain seq x y z
N MET A 1 -12.10 30.83 17.22
CA MET A 1 -11.97 29.62 16.38
C MET A 1 -11.23 28.59 17.22
N TYR A 2 -11.71 27.36 17.29
CA TYR A 2 -10.98 26.28 17.98
C TYR A 2 -9.84 25.78 17.10
N ASP A 3 -8.74 25.41 17.73
CA ASP A 3 -7.71 24.61 17.08
C ASP A 3 -8.14 23.14 17.12
N LEU A 4 -7.80 22.40 16.08
CA LEU A 4 -8.19 21.00 15.92
C LEU A 4 -6.97 20.10 15.81
N ARG A 5 -7.09 18.90 16.38
CA ARG A 5 -6.26 17.76 16.01
C ARG A 5 -7.18 16.72 15.36
N ILE A 6 -6.82 16.26 14.17
CA ILE A 6 -7.54 15.21 13.46
C ILE A 6 -6.64 13.99 13.46
N VAL A 7 -7.01 12.98 14.23
CA VAL A 7 -6.20 11.79 14.47
C VAL A 7 -6.79 10.63 13.68
N VAL A 8 -5.95 9.81 13.08
CA VAL A 8 -6.34 8.49 12.59
C VAL A 8 -6.63 7.63 13.82
N GLU A 9 -7.90 7.37 14.09
CA GLU A 9 -8.33 6.58 15.25
C GLU A 9 -8.19 5.09 14.99
N GLU A 10 -8.63 4.63 13.80
CA GLU A 10 -8.74 3.23 13.45
C GLU A 10 -8.60 3.05 11.93
N ILE A 11 -8.14 1.89 11.46
CA ILE A 11 -8.17 1.53 10.04
C ILE A 11 -8.85 0.16 9.94
N ARG A 12 -10.06 0.14 9.35
CA ARG A 12 -10.84 -1.10 9.20
C ARG A 12 -10.54 -1.86 7.92
N GLY A 13 -10.03 -1.15 6.93
CA GLY A 13 -9.67 -1.68 5.62
C GLY A 13 -8.17 -1.64 5.36
N PHE A 14 -7.79 -1.27 4.13
CA PHE A 14 -6.42 -1.19 3.66
C PHE A 14 -6.08 0.20 3.10
N CYS A 15 -5.20 0.94 3.76
CA CYS A 15 -4.78 2.26 3.32
C CYS A 15 -3.63 2.19 2.29
N ASP A 16 -3.90 2.57 1.02
CA ASP A 16 -2.91 2.51 -0.08
C ASP A 16 -1.70 3.47 0.10
N LEU A 17 -1.93 4.63 0.71
CA LEU A 17 -0.88 5.58 1.10
C LEU A 17 -0.80 5.57 2.63
N PRO A 18 0.05 4.72 3.22
CA PRO A 18 -0.19 4.13 4.53
C PRO A 18 -0.13 5.20 5.63
N LEU A 19 -1.31 5.61 6.08
CA LEU A 19 -1.51 6.25 7.38
C LEU A 19 -1.56 5.18 8.47
N ARG A 20 -1.28 5.56 9.70
CA ARG A 20 -1.31 4.68 10.87
C ARG A 20 -2.26 5.22 11.93
N PRO A 21 -2.93 4.36 12.72
CA PRO A 21 -3.57 4.81 13.95
C PRO A 21 -2.59 5.64 14.80
N GLY A 22 -3.01 6.84 15.18
CA GLY A 22 -2.18 7.84 15.87
C GLY A 22 -1.54 8.88 14.97
N ASP A 23 -1.40 8.66 13.66
CA ASP A 23 -1.02 9.75 12.74
C ASP A 23 -2.06 10.85 12.80
N TYR A 24 -1.62 12.10 12.69
CA TYR A 24 -2.51 13.25 12.84
C TYR A 24 -2.08 14.43 11.99
N ILE A 25 -3.04 15.32 11.79
CA ILE A 25 -2.83 16.70 11.33
C ILE A 25 -3.43 17.64 12.36
N GLU A 26 -2.90 18.85 12.41
CA GLU A 26 -3.45 19.91 13.25
C GLU A 26 -3.93 21.06 12.39
N VAL A 27 -5.02 21.70 12.81
CA VAL A 27 -5.49 22.95 12.21
C VAL A 27 -5.46 24.01 13.28
N LYS A 28 -4.47 24.90 13.20
CA LYS A 28 -4.21 25.95 14.20
C LYS A 28 -4.39 27.33 13.58
N GLY A 29 -5.31 28.12 14.12
CA GLY A 29 -5.62 29.45 13.58
C GLY A 29 -5.93 29.45 12.07
N GLY A 30 -6.55 28.37 11.57
CA GLY A 30 -6.89 28.18 10.16
C GLY A 30 -5.75 27.68 9.27
N ARG A 31 -4.57 27.38 9.83
CA ARG A 31 -3.43 26.78 9.13
C ARG A 31 -3.41 25.28 9.34
N LEU A 32 -3.26 24.52 8.27
CA LEU A 32 -3.05 23.09 8.33
C LEU A 32 -1.57 22.78 8.59
N HIS A 33 -1.30 22.00 9.63
CA HIS A 33 0.02 21.54 10.02
C HIS A 33 0.09 20.02 9.93
N ILE A 34 1.11 19.53 9.23
CA ILE A 34 1.48 18.11 9.17
C ILE A 34 2.79 18.00 9.97
N PRO A 35 2.94 17.02 10.89
CA PRO A 35 4.19 16.84 11.63
C PRO A 35 5.40 16.69 10.71
N ASP A 36 6.55 17.20 11.14
CA ASP A 36 7.78 17.21 10.32
C ASP A 36 8.18 15.79 9.88
N GLY A 37 8.57 15.66 8.61
CA GLY A 37 8.93 14.37 8.02
C GLY A 37 7.76 13.40 7.84
N ARG A 38 6.52 13.81 8.13
CA ARG A 38 5.30 13.04 7.85
C ARG A 38 4.60 13.56 6.59
N TYR A 39 3.67 12.75 6.10
CA TYR A 39 2.76 13.12 5.03
C TYR A 39 1.33 12.82 5.47
N PHE A 40 0.36 13.42 4.79
CA PHE A 40 -1.03 13.06 4.92
C PHE A 40 -1.64 12.80 3.56
N CYS A 41 -2.46 11.75 3.44
CA CYS A 41 -3.05 11.38 2.17
C CYS A 41 -3.99 12.48 1.66
N ILE A 42 -3.76 12.97 0.45
CA ILE A 42 -4.56 14.05 -0.13
C ILE A 42 -6.04 13.67 -0.30
N TRP A 43 -6.32 12.40 -0.60
CA TRP A 43 -7.69 11.87 -0.71
C TRP A 43 -8.39 11.81 0.65
N ALA A 44 -7.66 11.41 1.69
CA ALA A 44 -8.17 11.49 3.06
C ALA A 44 -8.42 12.95 3.46
N LEU A 45 -7.48 13.84 3.17
CA LEU A 45 -7.62 15.27 3.47
C LEU A 45 -8.85 15.87 2.78
N GLN A 46 -9.09 15.55 1.49
CA GLN A 46 -10.27 16.00 0.75
C GLN A 46 -11.58 15.69 1.49
N SER A 47 -11.72 14.51 2.10
CA SER A 47 -12.92 14.16 2.88
C SER A 47 -13.04 14.91 4.20
N LEU A 48 -11.93 15.36 4.78
CA LEU A 48 -11.89 16.06 6.06
C LEU A 48 -12.12 17.56 5.90
N MET A 49 -11.66 18.15 4.79
CA MET A 49 -11.65 19.60 4.56
C MET A 49 -13.01 20.28 4.75
N PRO A 50 -14.15 19.74 4.27
CA PRO A 50 -15.45 20.38 4.49
C PRO A 50 -15.82 20.47 5.98
N MET A 51 -15.33 19.53 6.79
CA MET A 51 -15.66 19.45 8.21
C MET A 51 -14.75 20.31 9.09
N VAL A 52 -13.56 20.68 8.59
CA VAL A 52 -12.59 21.48 9.35
C VAL A 52 -13.18 22.83 9.79
N PRO A 53 -13.68 23.71 8.90
CA PRO A 53 -14.24 25.01 9.32
C PRO A 53 -15.46 24.84 10.24
N VAL A 54 -16.30 23.84 9.97
CA VAL A 54 -17.49 23.51 10.77
C VAL A 54 -17.08 23.12 12.20
N LYS A 55 -16.00 22.36 12.37
CA LYS A 55 -15.50 21.93 13.67
C LYS A 55 -14.74 23.03 14.43
N GLN A 56 -14.20 24.01 13.71
CA GLN A 56 -13.48 25.16 14.24
C GLN A 56 -14.38 26.30 14.75
N ARG A 57 -15.67 26.34 14.37
CA ARG A 57 -16.59 27.41 14.77
C ARG A 57 -17.01 27.32 16.24
N GLN A 58 -17.34 28.47 16.82
CA GLN A 58 -17.98 28.54 18.13
C GLN A 58 -19.41 27.98 18.04
N LEU A 59 -19.81 27.25 19.07
CA LEU A 59 -21.19 26.75 19.18
C LEU A 59 -22.07 27.92 19.58
N ALA A 60 -23.13 28.17 18.81
CA ALA A 60 -24.01 29.32 19.00
C ALA A 60 -25.40 28.93 19.53
N GLU A 61 -25.76 27.65 19.44
CA GLU A 61 -27.10 27.14 19.73
C GLU A 61 -27.00 25.78 20.42
N ASP A 62 -27.97 25.49 21.30
CA ASP A 62 -28.00 24.27 22.11
C ASP A 62 -28.36 23.01 21.30
N ASN A 63 -28.98 23.17 20.12
CA ASN A 63 -29.40 22.07 19.23
C ASN A 63 -28.44 21.86 18.04
N ASP A 64 -27.19 22.27 18.19
CA ASP A 64 -26.15 22.10 17.18
C ASP A 64 -25.66 20.65 17.18
N TRP A 65 -25.72 19.93 16.06
CA TRP A 65 -25.26 18.54 15.93
C TRP A 65 -23.73 18.42 15.80
N VAL A 66 -23.06 19.54 15.51
CA VAL A 66 -21.62 19.57 15.28
C VAL A 66 -20.79 19.09 16.47
N PRO A 67 -21.10 19.35 17.75
CA PRO A 67 -20.37 18.81 18.88
C PRO A 67 -20.29 17.29 18.87
N ASP A 68 -21.41 16.61 18.58
CA ASP A 68 -21.56 15.17 18.80
C ASP A 68 -20.99 14.29 17.69
N THR A 69 -20.67 14.88 16.53
CA THR A 69 -20.18 14.12 15.37
C THR A 69 -18.65 14.06 15.33
N HIS A 70 -18.02 13.17 16.08
CA HIS A 70 -16.55 13.18 16.22
C HIS A 70 -15.77 12.46 15.12
N ARG A 71 -16.42 11.57 14.38
CA ARG A 71 -15.75 10.64 13.45
C ARG A 71 -16.07 10.93 12.00
N MET A 72 -15.07 10.76 11.15
CA MET A 72 -15.18 10.81 9.69
C MET A 72 -14.44 9.61 9.09
N VAL A 73 -14.83 9.19 7.90
CA VAL A 73 -14.24 8.02 7.23
C VAL A 73 -13.62 8.45 5.92
N CYS A 74 -12.42 7.94 5.62
CA CYS A 74 -11.77 8.07 4.31
C CYS A 74 -12.73 7.60 3.20
N PRO A 75 -12.79 8.30 2.06
CA PRO A 75 -13.74 8.01 1.00
C PRO A 75 -13.38 6.74 0.21
N ASP A 76 -12.18 6.20 0.41
CA ASP A 76 -11.79 4.92 -0.17
C ASP A 76 -12.57 3.78 0.49
N PRO A 77 -13.47 3.08 -0.24
CA PRO A 77 -14.30 2.00 0.31
C PRO A 77 -13.46 0.81 0.80
N ASN A 78 -12.25 0.64 0.25
CA ASN A 78 -11.32 -0.40 0.67
C ASN A 78 -10.45 0.06 1.83
N GLY A 79 -10.21 1.37 1.98
CA GLY A 79 -9.36 1.94 3.02
C GLY A 79 -10.01 1.99 4.39
N GLN A 80 -11.22 2.53 4.48
CA GLN A 80 -11.98 2.68 5.72
C GLN A 80 -11.14 3.19 6.91
N VAL A 81 -10.32 4.22 6.64
CA VAL A 81 -9.56 4.93 7.68
C VAL A 81 -10.54 5.82 8.44
N ILE A 82 -10.65 5.61 9.75
CA ILE A 82 -11.52 6.36 10.65
C ILE A 82 -10.70 7.47 11.29
N PHE A 83 -11.14 8.71 11.10
CA PHE A 83 -10.55 9.90 11.69
C PHE A 83 -11.41 10.39 12.83
N ARG A 84 -10.78 10.85 13.91
CA ARG A 84 -11.44 11.50 15.06
C ARG A 84 -11.00 12.96 15.17
N PHE A 85 -11.97 13.85 15.29
CA PHE A 85 -11.75 15.27 15.50
C PHE A 85 -11.69 15.58 17.00
N GLU A 86 -10.61 16.22 17.42
CA GLU A 86 -10.38 16.71 18.78
C GLU A 86 -10.21 18.23 18.75
N ARG A 87 -10.82 18.95 19.69
CA ARG A 87 -10.54 20.37 19.92
C ARG A 87 -9.33 20.48 20.84
N ILE A 88 -8.32 21.23 20.43
CA ILE A 88 -7.12 21.50 21.24
C ILE A 88 -7.47 22.65 22.20
N PRO A 89 -7.32 22.48 23.53
CA PRO A 89 -7.50 23.56 24.49
C PRO A 89 -6.48 24.68 24.25
N ALA A 90 -6.89 25.94 24.43
CA ALA A 90 -5.98 27.07 24.35
C ALA A 90 -4.85 26.94 25.40
N GLY A 91 -3.62 26.71 24.95
CA GLY A 91 -2.44 26.57 25.82
C GLY A 91 -2.11 25.14 26.30
N GLY A 92 -2.83 24.11 25.86
CA GLY A 92 -2.57 22.71 26.23
C GLY A 92 -1.85 21.92 25.14
N THR A 93 -0.75 21.24 25.49
CA THR A 93 -0.19 20.16 24.67
C THR A 93 -1.05 18.91 24.83
N VAL A 94 -1.63 18.40 23.73
CA VAL A 94 -2.25 17.07 23.72
C VAL A 94 -1.12 16.04 23.80
N SER A 95 -1.12 15.20 24.84
CA SER A 95 -0.06 14.25 25.16
C SER A 95 0.39 13.47 23.92
N GLU A 96 1.67 13.59 23.57
CA GLU A 96 2.29 12.68 22.61
C GLU A 96 2.24 11.27 23.20
N ARG A 97 1.60 10.36 22.47
CA ARG A 97 1.65 8.94 22.83
C ARG A 97 3.06 8.47 22.47
N THR A 98 3.86 8.15 23.49
CA THR A 98 5.18 7.54 23.31
C THR A 98 5.04 6.27 22.47
N ASP A 99 5.89 6.14 21.46
CA ASP A 99 5.98 4.98 20.56
C ASP A 99 6.05 3.67 21.37
N ASP A 100 4.89 3.06 21.58
CA ASP A 100 4.81 1.75 22.21
C ASP A 100 4.84 0.69 21.10
N SER A 101 6.04 0.17 20.89
CA SER A 101 6.34 -0.99 20.03
C SER A 101 5.60 -2.28 20.43
N SER A 102 4.69 -2.25 21.43
CA SER A 102 3.90 -3.39 21.89
C SER A 102 2.41 -3.36 21.51
N SER A 103 1.97 -2.41 20.68
CA SER A 103 0.53 -2.15 20.42
C SER A 103 -0.31 -3.28 19.79
N GLY A 104 0.24 -4.47 19.50
CA GLY A 104 -0.52 -5.60 18.97
C GLY A 104 -1.18 -5.36 17.61
N VAL A 105 -0.90 -4.22 16.96
CA VAL A 105 -1.42 -3.87 15.63
C VAL A 105 -0.54 -4.53 14.57
N PRO A 106 -1.10 -5.34 13.66
CA PRO A 106 -0.31 -6.00 12.62
C PRO A 106 0.40 -4.98 11.73
N LEU A 107 1.73 -5.11 11.60
CA LEU A 107 2.51 -4.34 10.63
C LEU A 107 2.00 -4.62 9.21
N PRO A 108 2.07 -3.63 8.28
CA PRO A 108 1.69 -3.88 6.90
C PRO A 108 2.60 -4.97 6.31
N PRO A 109 2.09 -5.80 5.39
CA PRO A 109 2.88 -6.87 4.80
C PRO A 109 4.07 -6.31 4.03
N LYS A 110 5.22 -6.99 4.12
CA LYS A 110 6.43 -6.63 3.37
C LYS A 110 6.19 -6.84 1.87
N ARG A 111 6.81 -5.99 1.05
CA ARG A 111 6.78 -6.07 -0.41
C ARG A 111 8.15 -5.79 -1.01
N ILE A 112 8.29 -6.07 -2.29
CA ILE A 112 9.48 -5.70 -3.05
C ILE A 112 9.39 -4.20 -3.37
N LEU A 113 10.34 -3.43 -2.85
CA LEU A 113 10.57 -2.03 -3.16
C LEU A 113 11.47 -1.96 -4.40
N VAL A 114 11.20 -1.00 -5.27
CA VAL A 114 11.85 -0.88 -6.57
C VAL A 114 12.38 0.54 -6.75
N ASP A 115 13.67 0.65 -6.99
CA ASP A 115 14.35 1.87 -7.39
C ASP A 115 14.89 1.71 -8.81
N VAL A 116 14.13 2.22 -9.78
CA VAL A 116 14.50 2.15 -11.20
C VAL A 116 15.74 2.99 -11.53
N SER A 117 16.07 4.01 -10.72
CA SER A 117 17.24 4.86 -10.98
C SER A 117 18.57 4.15 -10.68
N ALA A 118 18.53 3.15 -9.80
CA ALA A 118 19.67 2.29 -9.49
C ALA A 118 19.75 1.04 -10.39
N CYS A 119 18.80 0.83 -11.31
CA CYS A 119 18.76 -0.38 -12.13
C CYS A 119 19.68 -0.26 -13.36
N ASP A 120 20.57 -1.23 -13.53
CA ASP A 120 21.49 -1.35 -14.68
C ASP A 120 20.99 -2.31 -15.78
N ALA A 121 19.72 -2.75 -15.68
CA ALA A 121 19.11 -3.75 -16.56
C ALA A 121 19.88 -5.08 -16.73
N CYS A 122 20.72 -5.49 -15.76
CA CYS A 122 21.56 -6.69 -15.90
C CYS A 122 20.80 -8.05 -15.96
N GLY A 123 19.48 -8.07 -15.77
CA GLY A 123 18.64 -9.27 -15.85
C GLY A 123 18.91 -10.36 -14.81
N LYS A 124 19.74 -10.10 -13.78
CA LYS A 124 20.06 -11.09 -12.72
C LYS A 124 18.84 -11.45 -11.88
N CYS A 125 17.97 -10.49 -11.60
CA CYS A 125 16.73 -10.69 -10.84
C CYS A 125 15.75 -11.65 -11.56
N GLU A 126 15.61 -11.53 -12.88
CA GLU A 126 14.77 -12.42 -13.70
C GLU A 126 15.30 -13.86 -13.71
N ARG A 127 16.61 -14.04 -13.90
CA ARG A 127 17.27 -15.36 -13.82
C ARG A 127 17.11 -15.99 -12.43
N ALA A 128 17.33 -15.21 -11.37
CA ALA A 128 17.16 -15.69 -10.00
C ALA A 128 15.71 -16.08 -9.70
N CYS A 129 14.73 -15.32 -10.22
CA CYS A 129 13.32 -15.67 -10.10
C CYS A 129 13.01 -16.99 -10.82
N ARG A 130 13.52 -17.18 -12.03
CA ARG A 130 13.36 -18.43 -12.78
C ARG A 130 13.92 -19.64 -12.02
N GLU A 131 15.15 -19.52 -11.52
CA GLU A 131 15.82 -20.61 -10.77
C GLU A 131 15.07 -20.94 -9.48
N ALA A 132 14.60 -19.93 -8.74
CA ALA A 132 13.83 -20.13 -7.52
C ALA A 132 12.50 -20.88 -7.75
N HIS A 133 12.00 -20.90 -8.99
CA HIS A 133 10.77 -21.59 -9.37
C HIS A 133 11.01 -22.71 -10.39
N ARG A 134 12.22 -23.26 -10.46
CA ARG A 134 12.55 -24.40 -11.34
C ARG A 134 11.68 -25.64 -11.05
N GLU A 135 11.17 -25.74 -9.82
CA GLU A 135 10.27 -26.77 -9.34
C GLU A 135 8.92 -26.11 -8.97
N GLY A 136 7.79 -26.77 -9.25
CA GLY A 136 6.44 -26.25 -9.01
C GLY A 136 5.61 -26.08 -10.29
N ALA A 137 4.49 -25.36 -10.22
CA ALA A 137 3.60 -25.15 -11.36
C ALA A 137 3.15 -23.67 -11.48
N PRO A 138 3.52 -22.93 -12.53
CA PRO A 138 4.40 -23.33 -13.64
C PRO A 138 5.89 -23.33 -13.22
N ALA A 139 6.60 -24.40 -13.59
CA ALA A 139 8.03 -24.59 -13.31
C ALA A 139 8.89 -23.83 -14.30
N GLY A 140 10.06 -23.38 -13.85
CA GLY A 140 11.11 -22.86 -14.73
C GLY A 140 10.77 -21.54 -15.43
N GLU A 141 9.74 -20.81 -14.97
CA GLU A 141 9.32 -19.53 -15.53
C GLU A 141 9.45 -18.39 -14.52
N SER A 142 9.99 -17.26 -14.97
CA SER A 142 10.10 -16.07 -14.14
C SER A 142 8.73 -15.46 -13.88
N ARG A 143 8.55 -14.90 -12.68
CA ARG A 143 7.35 -14.16 -12.25
C ARG A 143 7.61 -12.64 -12.19
N MET A 144 8.73 -12.20 -12.78
CA MET A 144 9.10 -10.80 -12.96
C MET A 144 9.99 -10.63 -14.19
N TRP A 145 10.03 -9.43 -14.76
CA TRP A 145 10.80 -9.20 -15.99
C TRP A 145 11.49 -7.84 -16.00
N VAL A 146 12.67 -7.81 -16.62
CA VAL A 146 13.37 -6.56 -16.95
C VAL A 146 12.99 -6.18 -18.37
N ALA A 147 12.18 -5.14 -18.52
CA ALA A 147 11.81 -4.58 -19.81
C ALA A 147 12.76 -3.42 -20.16
N ALA A 148 13.94 -3.78 -20.67
CA ALA A 148 14.93 -2.86 -21.19
C ALA A 148 15.10 -3.10 -22.70
N ASP A 149 14.76 -2.10 -23.51
CA ASP A 149 15.16 -2.01 -24.91
C ASP A 149 15.68 -0.59 -25.21
N ASP A 150 16.21 -0.38 -26.41
CA ASP A 150 16.79 0.90 -26.85
C ASP A 150 15.81 2.08 -26.79
N ARG A 151 14.51 1.83 -26.54
CA ARG A 151 13.43 2.83 -26.46
C ARG A 151 12.89 3.03 -25.05
N THR A 152 13.14 2.12 -24.10
CA THR A 152 12.63 2.21 -22.71
C THR A 152 13.66 2.78 -21.74
N THR A 153 14.16 3.99 -22.01
CA THR A 153 14.83 4.79 -20.98
C THR A 153 13.80 5.71 -20.31
N PRO A 154 13.53 5.59 -19.00
CA PRO A 154 14.20 4.72 -18.02
C PRO A 154 13.73 3.26 -18.04
N VAL A 155 14.64 2.35 -17.66
CA VAL A 155 14.44 0.89 -17.56
C VAL A 155 13.15 0.58 -16.81
N ARG A 156 12.33 -0.33 -17.36
CA ARG A 156 11.09 -0.78 -16.72
C ARG A 156 11.26 -2.14 -16.04
N LEU A 157 10.77 -2.24 -14.81
CA LEU A 157 10.76 -3.48 -14.03
C LEU A 157 9.32 -3.94 -13.82
N ASP A 158 8.93 -5.00 -14.51
CA ASP A 158 7.60 -5.61 -14.44
C ASP A 158 7.54 -6.54 -13.24
N ILE A 159 7.29 -5.97 -12.05
CA ILE A 159 7.31 -6.67 -10.76
C ILE A 159 5.96 -6.49 -10.07
N CYS A 160 5.42 -7.59 -9.52
CA CYS A 160 4.17 -7.54 -8.77
C CYS A 160 4.35 -6.65 -7.53
N ARG A 161 3.49 -5.64 -7.41
CA ARG A 161 3.52 -4.69 -6.29
C ARG A 161 2.78 -5.18 -5.04
N GLN A 162 2.14 -6.35 -5.12
CA GLN A 162 1.30 -6.90 -4.05
C GLN A 162 0.23 -5.92 -3.56
N CYS A 163 -0.31 -5.11 -4.48
CA CYS A 163 -1.25 -3.99 -4.26
C CYS A 163 -2.37 -4.42 -3.31
N GLY A 164 -2.75 -3.66 -2.29
CA GLY A 164 -3.76 -4.11 -1.31
C GLY A 164 -5.12 -4.46 -1.94
N ALA A 165 -5.66 -3.56 -2.76
CA ALA A 165 -6.90 -3.80 -3.51
C ALA A 165 -6.79 -4.99 -4.49
N ALA A 166 -5.59 -5.30 -4.99
CA ALA A 166 -5.30 -6.39 -5.92
C ALA A 166 -6.42 -6.65 -6.95
N ARG A 167 -6.68 -5.67 -7.84
CA ARG A 167 -7.69 -5.79 -8.92
C ARG A 167 -7.62 -7.11 -9.67
N CYS A 168 -6.42 -7.67 -9.86
CA CYS A 168 -6.22 -9.00 -10.46
C CYS A 168 -7.00 -10.13 -9.76
N VAL A 169 -7.12 -10.08 -8.43
CA VAL A 169 -7.93 -11.01 -7.63
C VAL A 169 -9.42 -10.76 -7.89
N GLU A 170 -9.86 -9.49 -7.84
CA GLU A 170 -11.27 -9.10 -8.04
C GLU A 170 -11.82 -9.52 -9.40
N VAL A 171 -11.02 -9.39 -10.47
CA VAL A 171 -11.47 -9.70 -11.84
C VAL A 171 -11.37 -11.18 -12.20
N CYS A 172 -10.85 -12.03 -11.31
CA CYS A 172 -10.65 -13.45 -11.59
C CYS A 172 -11.98 -14.21 -11.48
N PRO A 173 -12.57 -14.70 -12.61
CA PRO A 173 -13.87 -15.36 -12.57
C PRO A 173 -13.81 -16.72 -11.86
N GLU A 174 -12.67 -17.41 -11.94
CA GLU A 174 -12.47 -18.74 -11.34
C GLU A 174 -12.11 -18.68 -9.85
N GLY A 175 -11.83 -17.48 -9.32
CA GLY A 175 -11.26 -17.30 -7.99
C GLY A 175 -9.89 -17.95 -7.81
N ALA A 176 -9.14 -18.14 -8.90
CA ALA A 176 -7.83 -18.79 -8.91
C ALA A 176 -6.71 -17.95 -8.27
N LEU A 177 -6.96 -16.66 -8.00
CA LEU A 177 -6.00 -15.78 -7.32
C LEU A 177 -6.49 -15.52 -5.89
N ARG A 178 -5.61 -15.70 -4.91
CA ARG A 178 -5.94 -15.48 -3.49
C ARG A 178 -4.81 -14.85 -2.71
N ARG A 179 -5.13 -14.33 -1.52
CA ARG A 179 -4.14 -13.85 -0.57
C ARG A 179 -3.65 -14.99 0.32
N GLU A 180 -2.34 -15.12 0.42
CA GLU A 180 -1.71 -15.97 1.42
C GLU A 180 -1.89 -15.35 2.83
N PRO A 181 -2.27 -16.12 3.86
CA PRO A 181 -2.55 -15.58 5.18
C PRO A 181 -1.40 -14.82 5.85
N THR A 182 -0.16 -15.27 5.70
CA THR A 182 1.00 -14.77 6.45
C THR A 182 1.68 -13.58 5.76
N THR A 183 2.21 -13.80 4.57
CA THR A 183 2.91 -12.82 3.72
C THR A 183 1.96 -11.85 3.03
N ARG A 184 0.67 -12.21 2.93
CA ARG A 184 -0.34 -11.49 2.13
C ARG A 184 0.00 -11.43 0.64
N ALA A 185 0.90 -12.29 0.15
CA ALA A 185 1.16 -12.40 -1.28
C ALA A 185 -0.11 -12.81 -2.03
N VAL A 186 -0.30 -12.25 -3.23
CA VAL A 186 -1.25 -12.77 -4.21
C VAL A 186 -0.64 -14.03 -4.81
N LEU A 187 -1.29 -15.17 -4.59
CA LEU A 187 -0.89 -16.48 -5.11
C LEU A 187 -1.88 -16.95 -6.17
N ALA A 188 -1.36 -17.63 -7.19
CA ALA A 188 -2.17 -18.34 -8.18
C ALA A 188 -2.33 -19.82 -7.81
N GLU A 189 -3.57 -20.29 -7.83
CA GLU A 189 -3.91 -21.70 -7.72
C GLU A 189 -4.06 -22.28 -9.11
N SER A 190 -2.99 -22.85 -9.64
CA SER A 190 -2.91 -23.33 -11.03
C SER A 190 -4.02 -24.30 -11.41
N HIS A 191 -4.49 -25.13 -10.47
CA HIS A 191 -5.59 -26.09 -10.72
C HIS A 191 -6.97 -25.45 -10.94
N ARG A 192 -7.15 -24.16 -10.60
CA ARG A 192 -8.40 -23.41 -10.81
C ARG A 192 -8.28 -22.42 -11.96
N CYS A 193 -7.07 -22.12 -12.42
CA CYS A 193 -6.87 -21.15 -13.47
C CYS A 193 -7.24 -21.77 -14.83
N ASN A 194 -8.03 -21.05 -15.63
CA ASN A 194 -8.39 -21.43 -16.99
C ASN A 194 -7.64 -20.63 -18.07
N GLY A 195 -6.65 -19.82 -17.67
CA GLY A 195 -5.85 -19.03 -18.60
C GLY A 195 -6.54 -17.84 -19.25
N CYS A 196 -7.70 -17.38 -18.76
CA CYS A 196 -8.47 -16.31 -19.42
C CYS A 196 -7.81 -14.92 -19.51
N GLY A 197 -6.67 -14.69 -18.83
CA GLY A 197 -5.89 -13.45 -19.00
C GLY A 197 -6.45 -12.17 -18.35
N ARG A 198 -7.67 -12.15 -17.81
CA ARG A 198 -8.28 -10.94 -17.20
C ARG A 198 -7.41 -10.27 -16.13
N CYS A 199 -6.72 -11.08 -15.32
CA CYS A 199 -5.80 -10.57 -14.30
C CYS A 199 -4.54 -9.92 -14.90
N VAL A 200 -4.08 -10.39 -16.06
CA VAL A 200 -2.97 -9.79 -16.82
C VAL A 200 -3.39 -8.42 -17.34
N GLU A 201 -4.57 -8.32 -17.94
CA GLU A 201 -5.13 -7.05 -18.45
C GLU A 201 -5.37 -6.03 -17.32
N ALA A 202 -5.87 -6.49 -16.17
CA ALA A 202 -6.14 -5.62 -15.03
C ALA A 202 -4.88 -5.13 -14.29
N CYS A 203 -3.69 -5.65 -14.60
CA CYS A 203 -2.47 -5.31 -13.89
C CYS A 203 -1.81 -4.05 -14.48
N PRO A 204 -1.83 -2.90 -13.77
CA PRO A 204 -1.23 -1.66 -14.28
C PRO A 204 0.31 -1.69 -14.32
N PHE A 205 0.92 -2.73 -13.73
CA PHE A 205 2.37 -2.90 -13.63
C PHE A 205 2.92 -3.95 -14.60
N SER A 206 2.09 -4.51 -15.48
CA SER A 206 2.46 -5.60 -16.39
C SER A 206 3.13 -6.79 -15.68
N ALA A 207 2.80 -6.99 -14.41
CA ALA A 207 3.51 -7.90 -13.51
C ALA A 207 3.00 -9.35 -13.55
N MET A 208 2.08 -9.65 -14.46
CA MET A 208 1.50 -10.98 -14.65
C MET A 208 1.59 -11.34 -16.12
N ARG A 209 1.81 -12.62 -16.42
CA ARG A 209 1.79 -13.16 -17.80
C ARG A 209 1.11 -14.52 -17.78
N ILE A 210 0.59 -14.96 -18.92
CA ILE A 210 0.16 -16.34 -19.09
C ILE A 210 1.37 -17.17 -19.51
N SER A 211 1.62 -18.25 -18.78
CA SER A 211 2.61 -19.26 -19.13
C SER A 211 2.23 -19.88 -20.49
N PRO A 212 3.09 -19.80 -21.52
CA PRO A 212 2.84 -20.47 -22.79
C PRO A 212 2.91 -22.00 -22.65
N GLU A 213 3.61 -22.52 -21.64
CA GLU A 213 3.77 -23.95 -21.42
C GLU A 213 2.54 -24.58 -20.76
N THR A 214 1.96 -23.88 -19.77
CA THR A 214 0.89 -24.44 -18.94
C THR A 214 -0.47 -23.78 -19.18
N GLY A 215 -0.52 -22.63 -19.85
CA GLY A 215 -1.71 -21.79 -19.97
C GLY A 215 -2.11 -21.09 -18.66
N MET A 216 -1.31 -21.23 -17.59
CA MET A 216 -1.64 -20.69 -16.28
C MET A 216 -1.02 -19.32 -16.04
N VAL A 217 -1.65 -18.51 -15.20
CA VAL A 217 -1.11 -17.19 -14.86
C VAL A 217 0.15 -17.31 -13.99
N LEU A 218 1.18 -16.54 -14.34
CA LEU A 218 2.38 -16.30 -13.56
C LEU A 218 2.19 -15.04 -12.71
N VAL A 219 2.38 -15.17 -11.40
CA VAL A 219 2.37 -14.07 -10.43
C VAL A 219 3.45 -14.29 -9.39
N CYS A 220 4.11 -13.22 -8.96
CA CYS A 220 5.12 -13.28 -7.90
C CYS A 220 4.46 -13.67 -6.58
N ASP A 221 5.02 -14.68 -5.93
CA ASP A 221 4.59 -15.25 -4.65
C ASP A 221 5.47 -14.78 -3.47
N LEU A 222 6.33 -13.78 -3.72
CA LEU A 222 7.36 -13.29 -2.79
C LEU A 222 8.37 -14.35 -2.35
N CYS A 223 8.46 -15.50 -3.02
CA CYS A 223 9.26 -16.65 -2.61
C CYS A 223 9.05 -16.99 -1.12
N GLY A 224 7.79 -16.98 -0.66
CA GLY A 224 7.45 -17.24 0.74
C GLY A 224 7.97 -16.20 1.75
N GLY A 225 8.37 -15.01 1.29
CA GLY A 225 8.94 -13.95 2.13
C GLY A 225 10.47 -13.85 2.07
N SER A 226 11.12 -14.60 1.20
CA SER A 226 12.57 -14.48 0.92
C SER A 226 12.83 -14.31 -0.59
N PRO A 227 12.52 -13.14 -1.18
CA PRO A 227 12.59 -12.97 -2.63
C PRO A 227 14.00 -13.15 -3.21
N ALA A 228 14.18 -14.18 -4.04
CA ALA A 228 15.47 -14.47 -4.68
C ALA A 228 15.97 -13.32 -5.57
N CYS A 229 15.06 -12.59 -6.20
CA CYS A 229 15.40 -11.44 -7.04
C CYS A 229 16.04 -10.27 -6.27
N VAL A 230 15.67 -10.09 -5.00
CA VAL A 230 16.26 -9.06 -4.12
C VAL A 230 17.69 -9.47 -3.76
N ALA A 231 17.90 -10.73 -3.37
CA ALA A 231 19.23 -11.24 -3.07
C ALA A 231 20.20 -11.19 -4.27
N ALA A 232 19.68 -11.33 -5.48
CA ALA A 232 20.47 -11.32 -6.72
C ALA A 232 20.76 -9.92 -7.28
N CYS A 233 20.16 -8.85 -6.75
CA CYS A 233 20.27 -7.50 -7.29
C CYS A 233 21.61 -6.84 -6.90
N PRO A 234 22.56 -6.62 -7.83
CA PRO A 234 23.90 -6.13 -7.49
C PRO A 234 23.93 -4.63 -7.15
N THR A 235 22.95 -3.86 -7.62
CA THR A 235 22.88 -2.40 -7.45
C THR A 235 21.94 -1.98 -6.33
N SER A 236 21.34 -2.94 -5.61
CA SER A 236 20.30 -2.68 -4.60
C SER A 236 19.09 -1.91 -5.13
N ALA A 237 18.82 -1.98 -6.45
CA ALA A 237 17.60 -1.47 -7.06
C ALA A 237 16.32 -2.19 -6.54
N LEU A 238 16.47 -3.36 -5.92
CA LEU A 238 15.40 -4.12 -5.30
C LEU A 238 15.67 -4.30 -3.81
N ALA A 239 14.65 -4.10 -2.97
CA ALA A 239 14.70 -4.40 -1.54
C ALA A 239 13.42 -5.10 -1.09
N TYR A 240 13.47 -5.93 -0.03
CA TYR A 240 12.29 -6.54 0.57
C TYR A 240 12.04 -5.97 1.96
N GLY A 241 10.92 -5.26 2.12
CA GLY A 241 10.68 -4.56 3.38
C GLY A 241 9.30 -3.96 3.47
N LEU A 242 9.09 -3.30 4.61
CA LEU A 242 7.94 -2.42 4.79
C LEU A 242 8.10 -1.25 3.82
N ALA A 243 7.04 -0.87 3.13
CA ALA A 243 7.04 0.37 2.38
C ALA A 243 6.87 1.55 3.33
N LEU A 244 7.90 1.78 4.10
CA LEU A 244 8.14 3.03 4.80
C LEU A 244 8.76 3.94 3.74
N GLY A 245 8.27 5.18 3.61
CA GLY A 245 8.94 6.17 2.76
C GLY A 245 10.43 6.16 3.10
N LYS A 246 11.28 6.17 2.07
CA LYS A 246 12.75 6.16 2.22
C LYS A 246 13.14 7.20 3.27
N THR A 247 13.61 6.75 4.43
CA THR A 247 14.38 7.57 5.36
C THR A 247 15.83 7.48 4.92
N GLY A 248 16.37 8.60 4.42
CA GLY A 248 17.77 8.73 4.02
C GLY A 248 17.98 8.66 2.52
#